data_AF-A0A914NIQ9-F1
#
_entry.id   AF-A0A914NIQ9-F1
#
_cell.length_a   1.000
_cell.length_b   1.000
_cell.length_c   1.000
_cell.angle_alpha   90.00
_cell.angle_beta   90.00
_cell.angle_gamma   90.00
#
_symmetry.space_group_name_H-M   'P 1'
#
loop_
_entity.id
_entity.type
_entity.pdbx_description
1 polymer ?
#
loop_
_entity_poly.entity_id
_entity_poly.type
_entity_poly.pdbx_seq_one_letter_code
_entity_poly.pdbx_strand_id
1 'polypeptide(L)'
;ADDIFKDNKQLTWHVSNLLGTDSQLNLTFQLGPPGGIKGHKSMRHVPKPPPYVWYVNGYLADLYLKRGITYTFIVEGGQNSSVPQLYNPLYLTDSIYGGYSKLSNSEKKHAVKYTQEESGRLCRWIEEEPFGELSADKYSSFVDFRETLRLECDESDEPGILIFTPSKDTPNILYYASYSNYQMGGRIQVVDEFPADLKYIVVEPYRYDAKRHQERMVLARESNGNKRNTVKILTSGILFILTFLFL
;
A
#
# COMPACT_ATOMS: atom_id res chain seq x y z
N ALA A 1 -24.83 13.09 30.21
CA ALA A 1 -24.31 12.20 29.14
C ALA A 1 -23.52 12.96 28.07
N ASP A 2 -23.56 14.30 28.06
CA ASP A 2 -22.95 15.13 27.00
C ASP A 2 -21.52 15.64 27.29
N ASP A 3 -20.85 15.10 28.31
CA ASP A 3 -19.52 15.58 28.74
C ASP A 3 -18.36 14.61 28.42
N ILE A 4 -18.64 13.45 27.82
CA ILE A 4 -17.60 12.47 27.44
C ILE A 4 -17.02 12.75 26.04
N PHE A 5 -17.67 13.57 25.22
CA PHE A 5 -17.24 13.85 23.85
C PHE A 5 -16.46 15.16 23.67
N LYS A 6 -16.28 15.96 24.73
CA LYS A 6 -15.60 17.26 24.65
C LYS A 6 -14.07 17.20 24.69
N ASP A 7 -13.48 16.04 25.03
CA ASP A 7 -12.01 15.88 25.12
C ASP A 7 -11.38 15.14 23.91
N ASN A 8 -12.19 14.73 22.93
CA ASN A 8 -11.73 13.86 21.83
C ASN A 8 -11.02 14.56 20.66
N LYS A 9 -10.86 15.88 20.68
CA LYS A 9 -10.24 16.60 19.55
C LYS A 9 -8.74 16.30 19.39
N GLN A 10 -8.13 15.63 20.38
CA GLN A 10 -6.70 15.29 20.41
C GLN A 10 -6.39 13.80 20.22
N LEU A 11 -7.41 12.94 20.06
CA LEU A 11 -7.22 11.48 19.95
C LEU A 11 -7.10 10.95 18.53
N THR A 12 -7.13 11.78 17.49
CA THR A 12 -7.08 11.32 16.09
C THR A 12 -5.95 12.00 15.36
N TRP A 13 -5.15 11.22 14.62
CA TRP A 13 -4.21 11.81 13.68
C TRP A 13 -4.97 12.53 12.57
N HIS A 14 -4.39 13.60 12.05
CA HIS A 14 -4.98 14.31 10.93
C HIS A 14 -5.20 13.35 9.75
N VAL A 15 -6.40 13.38 9.16
CA VAL A 15 -6.70 12.58 7.97
C VAL A 15 -5.88 13.12 6.79
N SER A 16 -4.92 12.31 6.38
CA SER A 16 -4.11 12.48 5.20
C SER A 16 -4.97 12.46 3.92
N ASN A 17 -4.80 13.43 3.02
CA ASN A 17 -5.38 13.38 1.68
C ASN A 17 -4.27 13.21 0.65
N LEU A 18 -4.49 12.33 -0.33
CA LEU A 18 -3.59 12.11 -1.47
C LEU A 18 -4.33 12.40 -2.77
N LEU A 19 -3.72 13.20 -3.63
CA LEU A 19 -4.32 13.62 -4.90
C LEU A 19 -3.75 12.79 -6.06
N GLY A 20 -4.64 12.28 -6.90
CA GLY A 20 -4.29 11.72 -8.20
C GLY A 20 -4.01 12.82 -9.22
N THR A 21 -2.87 13.49 -9.09
CA THR A 21 -2.41 14.54 -10.03
C THR A 21 -1.86 13.94 -11.34
N ASP A 22 -1.58 14.77 -12.34
CA ASP A 22 -0.95 14.33 -13.60
C ASP A 22 0.43 13.67 -13.36
N SER A 23 1.14 14.08 -12.31
CA SER A 23 2.39 13.46 -11.86
C SER A 23 2.19 12.23 -10.96
N GLN A 24 0.95 11.92 -10.57
CA GLN A 24 0.61 10.86 -9.62
C GLN A 24 -0.62 10.06 -10.07
N LEU A 25 -0.52 9.45 -11.25
CA LEU A 25 -1.54 8.56 -11.80
C LEU A 25 -1.45 7.12 -11.27
N ASN A 26 -0.27 6.74 -10.76
CA ASN A 26 0.00 5.43 -10.16
C ASN A 26 -0.16 5.51 -8.65
N LEU A 27 -1.03 4.65 -8.10
CA LEU A 27 -1.35 4.58 -6.68
C LEU A 27 -1.10 3.16 -6.18
N THR A 28 -0.11 2.98 -5.31
CA THR A 28 0.26 1.67 -4.78
C THR A 28 -0.49 1.40 -3.48
N PHE A 29 -1.19 0.28 -3.41
CA PHE A 29 -1.97 -0.16 -2.26
C PHE A 29 -1.25 -1.30 -1.55
N GLN A 30 -0.95 -1.09 -0.27
CA GLN A 30 -0.18 -2.02 0.57
C GLN A 30 -0.89 -2.20 1.91
N LEU A 31 -0.62 -3.31 2.59
CA LEU A 31 -1.17 -3.56 3.92
C LEU A 31 -0.31 -2.87 4.99
N GLY A 32 -0.92 -2.34 6.04
CA GLY A 32 -0.19 -1.76 7.17
C GLY A 32 -0.97 -1.82 8.47
N PRO A 33 -0.32 -1.62 9.64
CA PRO A 33 -0.98 -1.61 10.93
C PRO A 33 -2.04 -0.50 11.01
N PRO A 34 -3.12 -0.67 11.80
CA PRO A 34 -4.18 0.33 11.88
C PRO A 34 -3.78 1.64 12.59
N GLY A 35 -2.60 1.71 13.22
CA GLY A 35 -2.13 2.93 13.89
C GLY A 35 -2.80 3.21 15.23
N GLY A 36 -3.09 2.17 16.02
CA GLY A 36 -3.62 2.31 17.38
C GLY A 36 -5.03 2.93 17.44
N ILE A 37 -5.29 3.68 18.51
CA ILE A 37 -6.51 4.48 18.67
C ILE A 37 -6.50 5.67 17.71
N LYS A 38 -5.34 6.33 17.54
CA LYS A 38 -5.21 7.58 16.77
C LYS A 38 -5.37 7.43 15.26
N GLY A 39 -5.06 6.25 14.72
CA GLY A 39 -5.15 5.95 13.29
C GLY A 39 -6.55 5.54 12.85
N HIS A 40 -6.61 4.41 12.14
CA HIS A 40 -7.79 3.93 11.41
C HIS A 40 -9.04 3.83 12.28
N LYS A 41 -8.89 3.41 13.54
CA LYS A 41 -9.99 3.33 14.50
C LYS A 41 -10.74 4.65 14.62
N SER A 42 -10.04 5.74 14.96
CA SER A 42 -10.69 7.04 15.12
C SER A 42 -10.99 7.70 13.78
N MET A 43 -10.09 7.59 12.79
CA MET A 43 -10.29 8.16 11.46
C MET A 43 -11.54 7.61 10.74
N ARG A 44 -11.86 6.33 10.95
CA ARG A 44 -12.97 5.63 10.28
C ARG A 44 -14.11 5.26 11.22
N HIS A 45 -14.04 5.65 12.49
CA HIS A 45 -15.01 5.31 13.54
C HIS A 45 -15.25 3.79 13.66
N VAL A 46 -14.17 3.02 13.58
CA VAL A 46 -14.18 1.55 13.64
C VAL A 46 -13.75 1.08 15.03
N PRO A 47 -14.64 0.53 15.88
CA PRO A 47 -14.30 0.20 17.27
C PRO A 47 -13.15 -0.81 17.43
N LYS A 48 -13.07 -1.77 16.50
CA LYS A 48 -12.08 -2.85 16.46
C LYS A 48 -11.58 -3.03 15.02
N PRO A 49 -10.50 -2.32 14.63
CA PRO A 49 -9.95 -2.48 13.29
C PRO A 49 -9.35 -3.89 13.12
N PRO A 50 -9.32 -4.42 11.88
CA PRO A 50 -8.56 -5.63 11.57
C PRO A 50 -7.06 -5.44 11.82
N PRO A 51 -6.26 -6.54 11.86
CA PRO A 51 -4.81 -6.46 12.10
C PRO A 51 -4.05 -5.62 11.07
N TYR A 52 -4.57 -5.55 9.84
CA TYR A 52 -4.04 -4.73 8.76
C TYR A 52 -5.14 -3.91 8.11
N VAL A 53 -4.79 -2.74 7.58
CA VAL A 53 -5.63 -1.85 6.78
C VAL A 53 -4.88 -1.44 5.52
N TRP A 54 -5.58 -0.84 4.56
CA TRP A 54 -4.98 -0.36 3.32
C TRP A 54 -4.27 0.98 3.52
N TYR A 55 -2.99 1.00 3.14
CA TYR A 55 -2.24 2.22 2.89
C TYR A 55 -2.19 2.48 1.39
N VAL A 56 -2.19 3.76 0.99
CA VAL A 56 -1.97 4.20 -0.39
C VAL A 56 -0.69 4.99 -0.46
N ASN A 57 0.25 4.57 -1.32
CA ASN A 57 1.62 5.08 -1.40
C ASN A 57 2.32 5.10 -0.03
N GLY A 58 2.01 4.11 0.81
CA GLY A 58 2.54 4.00 2.18
C GLY A 58 1.86 4.89 3.22
N TYR A 59 0.77 5.59 2.88
CA TYR A 59 0.03 6.43 3.80
C TYR A 59 -1.37 5.89 4.12
N LEU A 60 -1.79 6.01 5.37
CA LEU A 60 -3.19 5.89 5.75
C LEU A 60 -3.92 7.18 5.35
N ALA A 61 -4.52 7.20 4.15
CA ALA A 61 -4.99 8.42 3.51
C ALA A 61 -6.30 8.24 2.74
N ASP A 62 -7.13 9.28 2.68
CA ASP A 62 -8.21 9.37 1.71
C ASP A 62 -7.67 9.85 0.35
N LEU A 63 -8.35 9.49 -0.74
CA LEU A 63 -7.96 9.84 -2.10
C LEU A 63 -8.85 10.93 -2.69
N TYR A 64 -8.26 11.78 -3.52
CA TYR A 64 -8.97 12.67 -4.44
C TYR A 64 -8.58 12.33 -5.87
N LEU A 65 -9.58 11.99 -6.70
CA LEU A 65 -9.40 11.61 -8.10
C LEU A 65 -10.24 12.53 -8.99
N LYS A 66 -9.71 12.87 -10.17
CA LYS A 66 -10.42 13.66 -11.17
C LYS A 66 -11.23 12.78 -12.12
N ARG A 67 -12.40 13.26 -12.52
CA ARG A 67 -13.17 12.63 -13.60
C ARG A 67 -12.42 12.72 -14.93
N GLY A 68 -12.58 11.69 -15.76
CA GLY A 68 -11.96 11.59 -17.08
C GLY A 68 -10.47 11.21 -17.05
N ILE A 69 -9.85 11.12 -15.88
CA ILE A 69 -8.45 10.72 -15.72
C ILE A 69 -8.36 9.23 -15.41
N THR A 70 -7.47 8.53 -16.10
CA THR A 70 -7.22 7.10 -15.88
C THR A 70 -6.12 6.93 -14.84
N TYR A 71 -6.45 6.24 -13.76
CA TYR A 71 -5.54 5.88 -12.68
C TYR A 71 -5.17 4.40 -12.73
N THR A 72 -3.94 4.09 -12.34
CA THR A 72 -3.46 2.72 -12.19
C THR A 72 -3.22 2.44 -10.72
N PHE A 73 -3.99 1.51 -10.18
CA PHE A 73 -3.88 1.06 -8.81
C PHE A 73 -3.01 -0.20 -8.80
N ILE A 74 -1.83 -0.08 -8.21
CA ILE A 74 -0.87 -1.18 -8.06
C ILE A 74 -1.22 -1.87 -6.74
N VAL A 75 -1.79 -3.08 -6.81
CA VAL A 75 -2.38 -3.75 -5.65
C VAL A 75 -1.43 -4.81 -5.11
N GLU A 76 -1.02 -4.65 -3.85
CA GLU A 76 -0.08 -5.55 -3.17
C GLU A 76 -0.71 -6.17 -1.91
N GLY A 77 -1.91 -6.73 -2.08
CA GLY A 77 -2.77 -7.22 -1.00
C GLY A 77 -2.64 -8.70 -0.63
N GLY A 78 -1.76 -9.45 -1.30
CA GLY A 78 -1.59 -10.89 -1.15
C GLY A 78 -2.60 -11.73 -1.94
N GLN A 79 -2.16 -12.89 -2.43
CA GLN A 79 -2.95 -13.81 -3.25
C GLN A 79 -3.35 -15.11 -2.52
N ASN A 80 -2.76 -15.40 -1.36
CA ASN A 80 -2.99 -16.65 -0.64
C ASN A 80 -4.25 -16.61 0.22
N SER A 81 -5.39 -17.01 -0.34
CA SER A 81 -6.69 -17.08 0.33
C SER A 81 -6.76 -18.02 1.54
N SER A 82 -5.78 -18.90 1.73
CA SER A 82 -5.67 -19.77 2.92
C SER A 82 -5.19 -19.02 4.17
N VAL A 83 -4.72 -17.77 4.03
CA VAL A 83 -4.36 -16.87 5.14
C VAL A 83 -5.25 -15.62 5.07
N PRO A 84 -6.52 -15.69 5.55
CA PRO A 84 -7.54 -14.69 5.26
C PRO A 84 -7.17 -13.25 5.63
N GLN A 85 -6.37 -13.06 6.69
CA GLN A 85 -5.93 -11.74 7.14
C GLN A 85 -4.87 -11.10 6.22
N LEU A 86 -4.16 -11.90 5.41
CA LEU A 86 -3.16 -11.45 4.44
C LEU A 86 -3.65 -11.59 2.99
N TYR A 87 -4.88 -12.03 2.78
CA TYR A 87 -5.51 -12.09 1.46
C TYR A 87 -6.54 -10.97 1.34
N ASN A 88 -6.14 -9.89 0.65
CA ASN A 88 -6.94 -8.69 0.52
C ASN A 88 -7.00 -8.23 -0.93
N PRO A 89 -7.88 -8.79 -1.76
CA PRO A 89 -8.16 -8.21 -3.06
C PRO A 89 -8.77 -6.81 -2.90
N LEU A 90 -8.23 -5.83 -3.61
CA LEU A 90 -8.72 -4.45 -3.59
C LEU A 90 -9.85 -4.29 -4.61
N TYR A 91 -10.92 -3.61 -4.22
CA TYR A 91 -11.99 -3.21 -5.14
C TYR A 91 -12.61 -1.88 -4.73
N LEU A 92 -13.35 -1.27 -5.67
CA LEU A 92 -14.08 -0.03 -5.46
C LEU A 92 -15.57 -0.28 -5.22
N THR A 93 -16.14 0.36 -4.21
CA THR A 93 -17.51 0.11 -3.75
C THR A 93 -18.18 1.34 -3.15
N ASP A 94 -19.50 1.29 -3.01
CA ASP A 94 -20.30 2.27 -2.26
C ASP A 94 -20.30 2.01 -0.74
N SER A 95 -19.82 0.84 -0.31
CA SER A 95 -19.79 0.45 1.11
C SER A 95 -18.56 0.97 1.84
N ILE A 96 -18.78 1.71 2.94
CA ILE A 96 -17.72 2.10 3.89
C ILE A 96 -17.06 0.89 4.57
N TYR A 97 -17.75 -0.26 4.60
CA TYR A 97 -17.32 -1.46 5.31
C TYR A 97 -16.49 -2.40 4.44
N GLY A 98 -16.67 -2.42 3.11
CA GLY A 98 -16.04 -3.44 2.27
C GLY A 98 -16.53 -4.86 2.56
N GLY A 99 -15.65 -5.85 2.40
CA GLY A 99 -15.91 -7.24 2.77
C GLY A 99 -17.01 -7.91 1.95
N TYR A 100 -17.18 -7.54 0.69
CA TYR A 100 -18.25 -8.02 -0.19
C TYR A 100 -18.42 -9.55 -0.18
N SER A 101 -17.33 -10.33 -0.10
CA SER A 101 -17.41 -11.79 -0.10
C SER A 101 -18.24 -12.35 1.07
N LYS A 102 -18.27 -11.63 2.19
CA LYS A 102 -18.96 -11.98 3.45
C LYS A 102 -20.43 -11.58 3.47
N LEU A 103 -20.89 -10.82 2.48
CA LEU A 103 -22.29 -10.43 2.36
C LEU A 103 -23.17 -11.63 1.97
N SER A 104 -24.37 -11.67 2.54
CA SER A 104 -25.44 -12.56 2.13
C SER A 104 -25.90 -12.28 0.70
N ASN A 105 -26.61 -13.24 0.10
CA ASN A 105 -27.14 -13.07 -1.27
C ASN A 105 -28.11 -11.89 -1.40
N SER A 106 -28.86 -11.56 -0.34
CA SER A 106 -29.75 -10.39 -0.32
C SER A 106 -29.00 -9.07 -0.22
N GLU A 107 -27.91 -9.02 0.55
CA GLU A 107 -27.07 -7.82 0.66
C GLU A 107 -26.31 -7.57 -0.65
N LYS A 108 -25.79 -8.63 -1.29
CA LYS A 108 -25.11 -8.54 -2.60
C LYS A 108 -25.99 -7.95 -3.71
N LYS A 109 -27.32 -8.10 -3.64
CA LYS A 109 -28.25 -7.49 -4.61
C LYS A 109 -28.30 -5.96 -4.54
N HIS A 110 -27.93 -5.39 -3.40
CA HIS A 110 -27.98 -3.94 -3.17
C HIS A 110 -26.60 -3.29 -3.08
N ALA A 111 -25.54 -4.10 -2.93
CA ALA A 111 -24.17 -3.60 -2.89
C ALA A 111 -23.67 -3.26 -4.29
N VAL A 112 -22.99 -2.12 -4.44
CA VAL A 112 -22.42 -1.68 -5.71
C VAL A 112 -20.92 -1.94 -5.72
N LYS A 113 -20.44 -2.64 -6.75
CA LYS A 113 -19.03 -2.68 -7.12
C LYS A 113 -18.80 -1.78 -8.33
N TYR A 114 -17.87 -0.85 -8.23
CA TYR A 114 -17.45 0.00 -9.35
C TYR A 114 -16.32 -0.64 -10.18
N THR A 115 -15.65 -1.65 -9.63
CA THR A 115 -14.57 -2.39 -10.29
C THR A 115 -14.68 -3.88 -9.96
N GLN A 116 -13.98 -4.71 -10.73
CA GLN A 116 -13.61 -6.03 -10.22
C GLN A 116 -12.55 -5.89 -9.13
N GLU A 117 -12.45 -6.91 -8.30
CA GLU A 117 -11.40 -7.04 -7.30
C GLU A 117 -10.10 -7.51 -7.93
N GLU A 118 -8.99 -6.91 -7.52
CA GLU A 118 -7.65 -7.28 -7.96
C GLU A 118 -6.79 -7.65 -6.77
N SER A 119 -5.93 -8.65 -6.96
CA SER A 119 -4.98 -9.10 -5.94
C SER A 119 -3.59 -9.23 -6.56
N GLY A 120 -2.56 -9.20 -5.72
CA GLY A 120 -1.17 -9.16 -6.17
C GLY A 120 -0.25 -9.70 -5.10
N ARG A 121 1.06 -9.62 -5.36
CA ARG A 121 2.09 -9.91 -4.35
C ARG A 121 1.73 -9.29 -3.01
N LEU A 122 2.08 -9.96 -1.92
CA LEU A 122 1.86 -9.39 -0.61
C LEU A 122 2.95 -8.35 -0.33
N CYS A 123 2.57 -7.12 -0.02
CA CYS A 123 3.46 -6.15 0.61
C CYS A 123 2.80 -5.59 1.88
N ARG A 124 3.55 -5.58 2.98
CA ARG A 124 3.07 -5.13 4.29
C ARG A 124 4.07 -4.25 5.02
N TRP A 125 3.57 -3.16 5.54
CA TRP A 125 4.24 -2.34 6.53
C TRP A 125 4.13 -3.02 7.88
N ILE A 126 5.25 -3.18 8.57
CA ILE A 126 5.31 -3.86 9.86
C ILE A 126 6.25 -3.13 10.81
N GLU A 127 5.92 -3.23 12.09
CA GLU A 127 6.73 -2.72 13.18
C GLU A 127 7.98 -3.60 13.36
N GLU A 128 9.11 -3.00 13.73
CA GLU A 128 10.29 -3.75 14.18
C GLU A 128 10.11 -4.11 15.68
N GLU A 129 10.21 -5.40 16.04
CA GLU A 129 9.85 -5.99 17.36
C GLU A 129 11.11 -6.46 18.16
N PRO A 130 11.05 -6.70 19.50
CA PRO A 130 9.95 -6.44 20.45
C PRO A 130 10.36 -5.95 21.86
N PHE A 131 9.82 -4.84 22.37
CA PHE A 131 9.72 -4.62 23.83
C PHE A 131 8.40 -3.95 24.20
N GLY A 132 7.33 -4.74 24.14
CA GLY A 132 6.27 -4.75 25.16
C GLY A 132 5.23 -3.64 25.18
N GLU A 133 5.44 -2.48 24.55
CA GLU A 133 4.48 -1.37 24.66
C GLU A 133 4.57 -0.37 23.50
N LEU A 134 4.81 -0.83 22.26
CA LEU A 134 4.78 0.03 21.08
C LEU A 134 3.34 0.32 20.65
N SER A 135 2.61 1.08 21.48
CA SER A 135 1.38 1.68 20.98
C SER A 135 1.75 2.75 19.96
N ALA A 136 1.26 2.58 18.73
CA ALA A 136 1.22 3.64 17.72
C ALA A 136 0.71 4.98 18.30
N ASP A 137 -0.09 4.96 19.37
CA ASP A 137 -0.62 6.14 20.03
C ASP A 137 0.44 7.06 20.65
N LYS A 138 1.70 6.62 20.82
CA LYS A 138 2.79 7.48 21.30
C LYS A 138 3.24 8.52 20.27
N TYR A 139 2.95 8.31 18.98
CA TYR A 139 3.37 9.22 17.92
C TYR A 139 2.38 10.37 17.74
N SER A 140 2.91 11.54 17.35
CA SER A 140 2.13 12.77 17.20
C SER A 140 1.31 12.77 15.91
N SER A 141 1.81 12.09 14.87
CA SER A 141 1.19 11.96 13.56
C SER A 141 1.37 10.56 12.98
N PHE A 142 0.56 10.23 11.98
CA PHE A 142 0.75 9.01 11.19
C PHE A 142 2.12 8.99 10.49
N VAL A 143 2.61 10.15 10.05
CA VAL A 143 3.91 10.27 9.36
C VAL A 143 5.04 9.83 10.29
N ASP A 144 5.06 10.32 11.54
CA ASP A 144 6.06 9.91 12.53
C ASP A 144 6.02 8.41 12.81
N PHE A 145 4.82 7.83 12.89
CA PHE A 145 4.65 6.39 13.09
C PHE A 145 5.16 5.59 11.89
N ARG A 146 4.79 5.99 10.67
CA ARG A 146 5.19 5.35 9.42
C ARG A 146 6.71 5.26 9.27
N GLU A 147 7.45 6.27 9.70
CA GLU A 147 8.93 6.26 9.65
C GLU A 147 9.57 5.16 10.51
N THR A 148 8.82 4.56 11.44
CA THR A 148 9.28 3.44 12.28
C THR A 148 8.92 2.06 11.72
N LEU A 149 8.10 2.02 10.67
CA LEU A 149 7.70 0.78 10.02
C LEU A 149 8.76 0.38 8.99
N ARG A 150 8.86 -0.93 8.69
CA ARG A 150 9.54 -1.47 7.51
C ARG A 150 8.54 -2.07 6.54
N LEU A 151 8.81 -1.96 5.24
CA LEU A 151 8.02 -2.62 4.21
C LEU A 151 8.63 -3.99 3.88
N GLU A 152 7.85 -5.06 4.06
CA GLU A 152 8.19 -6.41 3.60
C GLU A 152 7.29 -6.81 2.43
N CYS A 153 7.89 -7.42 1.40
CA CYS A 153 7.18 -7.87 0.22
C CYS A 153 7.57 -9.31 -0.15
N ASP A 154 6.61 -10.09 -0.63
CA ASP A 154 6.84 -11.37 -1.28
C ASP A 154 7.36 -11.11 -2.70
N GLU A 155 8.67 -11.35 -2.92
CA GLU A 155 9.34 -10.97 -4.18
C GLU A 155 9.09 -11.93 -5.36
N SER A 156 8.46 -13.08 -5.12
CA SER A 156 8.20 -14.08 -6.15
C SER A 156 7.05 -13.72 -7.08
N ASP A 157 6.17 -12.83 -6.64
CA ASP A 157 4.90 -12.56 -7.29
C ASP A 157 4.85 -11.14 -7.88
N GLU A 158 4.03 -10.96 -8.91
CA GLU A 158 3.76 -9.66 -9.50
C GLU A 158 2.64 -8.92 -8.75
N PRO A 159 2.64 -7.58 -8.73
CA PRO A 159 1.53 -6.82 -8.18
C PRO A 159 0.27 -6.99 -9.06
N GLY A 160 -0.90 -6.86 -8.45
CA GLY A 160 -2.17 -6.78 -9.16
C GLY A 160 -2.33 -5.39 -9.78
N ILE A 161 -3.06 -5.30 -10.89
CA ILE A 161 -3.25 -4.04 -11.61
C ILE A 161 -4.74 -3.78 -11.76
N LEU A 162 -5.24 -2.77 -11.04
CA LEU A 162 -6.60 -2.28 -11.19
C LEU A 162 -6.56 -0.95 -11.94
N ILE A 163 -7.26 -0.85 -13.06
CA ILE A 163 -7.37 0.39 -13.85
C ILE A 163 -8.73 1.03 -13.56
N PHE A 164 -8.73 2.31 -13.22
CA PHE A 164 -9.95 3.04 -12.92
C PHE A 164 -9.96 4.43 -13.56
N THR A 165 -11.03 4.70 -14.31
CA THR A 165 -11.30 6.02 -14.91
C THR A 165 -12.66 6.50 -14.41
N PRO A 166 -12.72 7.43 -13.43
CA PRO A 166 -13.99 7.97 -12.97
C PRO A 166 -14.69 8.69 -14.13
N SER A 167 -15.90 8.27 -14.50
CA SER A 167 -16.68 8.91 -15.56
C SER A 167 -17.55 10.03 -14.98
N LYS A 168 -18.34 10.71 -15.81
CA LYS A 168 -19.36 11.67 -15.36
C LYS A 168 -20.42 11.04 -14.43
N ASP A 169 -20.65 9.73 -14.55
CA ASP A 169 -21.70 9.00 -13.82
C ASP A 169 -21.17 8.35 -12.53
N THR A 170 -19.85 8.36 -12.30
CA THR A 170 -19.26 7.89 -11.03
C THR A 170 -19.76 8.78 -9.88
N PRO A 171 -20.13 8.27 -8.70
CA PRO A 171 -20.52 9.15 -7.58
C PRO A 171 -19.34 10.01 -7.10
N ASN A 172 -19.64 11.14 -6.46
CA ASN A 172 -18.60 12.00 -5.86
C ASN A 172 -17.85 11.32 -4.70
N ILE A 173 -18.44 10.28 -4.11
CA ILE A 173 -17.85 9.50 -3.03
C ILE A 173 -18.01 8.02 -3.35
N LEU A 174 -16.90 7.29 -3.28
CA LEU A 174 -16.85 5.84 -3.20
C LEU A 174 -15.71 5.43 -2.26
N TYR A 175 -15.50 4.14 -2.08
CA TYR A 175 -14.51 3.60 -1.16
C TYR A 175 -13.63 2.58 -1.87
N TYR A 176 -12.33 2.63 -1.61
CA TYR A 176 -11.46 1.49 -1.87
C TYR A 176 -11.51 0.59 -0.64
N ALA A 177 -11.66 -0.71 -0.84
CA ALA A 177 -11.81 -1.64 0.27
C ALA A 177 -11.23 -3.02 -0.05
N SER A 178 -11.07 -3.84 1.00
CA SER A 178 -10.79 -5.27 0.82
C SER A 178 -12.09 -5.99 0.47
N TYR A 179 -12.05 -6.83 -0.57
CA TYR A 179 -13.16 -7.68 -0.98
C TYR A 179 -13.48 -8.75 0.07
N SER A 180 -12.45 -9.23 0.77
CA SER A 180 -12.51 -10.35 1.72
C SER A 180 -12.67 -9.91 3.18
N ASN A 181 -12.22 -8.71 3.53
CA ASN A 181 -12.17 -8.24 4.91
C ASN A 181 -12.88 -6.90 5.11
N TYR A 182 -13.60 -6.81 6.23
CA TYR A 182 -14.33 -5.62 6.60
C TYR A 182 -13.38 -4.54 7.13
N GLN A 183 -13.77 -3.28 6.92
CA GLN A 183 -13.21 -2.10 7.57
C GLN A 183 -11.70 -1.94 7.38
N MET A 184 -11.17 -2.30 6.21
CA MET A 184 -9.76 -2.07 5.84
C MET A 184 -9.54 -0.83 4.96
N GLY A 185 -10.62 -0.27 4.42
CA GLY A 185 -10.57 0.71 3.34
C GLY A 185 -10.60 2.17 3.75
N GLY A 186 -10.41 3.06 2.77
CA GLY A 186 -10.53 4.51 2.90
C GLY A 186 -11.50 5.09 1.88
N ARG A 187 -11.68 6.41 1.90
CA ARG A 187 -12.62 7.12 1.04
C ARG A 187 -11.90 7.64 -0.21
N ILE A 188 -12.59 7.60 -1.34
CA ILE A 188 -12.21 8.28 -2.58
C ILE A 188 -13.24 9.38 -2.82
N GLN A 189 -12.75 10.61 -2.96
CA GLN A 189 -13.51 11.76 -3.41
C GLN A 189 -13.25 11.93 -4.91
N VAL A 190 -14.30 11.80 -5.72
CA VAL A 190 -14.23 12.04 -7.16
C VAL A 190 -14.70 13.46 -7.42
N VAL A 191 -13.85 14.24 -8.07
CA VAL A 191 -14.07 15.66 -8.32
C VAL A 191 -13.87 15.99 -9.79
N ASP A 192 -14.45 17.08 -10.26
CA ASP A 192 -14.12 17.63 -11.57
C ASP A 192 -12.80 18.41 -11.49
N GLU A 193 -12.64 19.19 -10.42
CA GLU A 193 -11.46 19.98 -10.11
C GLU A 193 -11.04 19.81 -8.64
N PHE A 194 -9.74 19.85 -8.37
CA PHE A 194 -9.26 19.77 -6.99
C PHE A 194 -9.61 21.07 -6.25
N PRO A 195 -10.10 21.01 -4.99
CA PRO A 195 -10.33 22.22 -4.20
C PRO A 195 -9.02 23.00 -4.00
N ALA A 196 -9.06 24.31 -4.20
CA ALA A 196 -7.87 25.17 -4.19
C ALA A 196 -7.18 25.24 -2.81
N ASP A 197 -7.93 25.04 -1.73
CA ASP A 197 -7.47 25.07 -0.34
C ASP A 197 -7.30 23.67 0.26
N LEU A 198 -7.38 22.61 -0.56
CA LEU A 198 -7.22 21.24 -0.10
C LEU A 198 -5.81 21.03 0.43
N LYS A 199 -5.70 20.67 1.72
CA LYS A 199 -4.45 20.19 2.30
C LYS A 199 -4.22 18.74 1.91
N TYR A 200 -3.07 18.47 1.30
CA TYR A 200 -2.69 17.15 0.86
C TYR A 200 -1.23 16.84 1.17
N ILE A 201 -0.91 15.55 1.15
CA ILE A 201 0.45 15.06 1.34
C ILE A 201 1.20 15.08 0.03
N VAL A 202 2.42 15.62 0.07
CA VAL A 202 3.43 15.36 -0.95
C VAL A 202 4.04 14.00 -0.63
N VAL A 203 3.81 13.01 -1.50
CA VAL A 203 4.31 11.65 -1.28
C VAL A 203 5.83 11.66 -1.38
N GLU A 204 6.49 11.49 -0.24
CA GLU A 204 7.93 11.28 -0.20
C GLU A 204 8.29 9.83 -0.58
N PRO A 205 9.32 9.62 -1.43
CA PRO A 205 9.86 8.30 -1.69
C PRO A 205 10.26 7.66 -0.37
N TYR A 206 9.67 6.51 -0.05
CA TYR A 206 9.96 5.84 1.20
C TYR A 206 11.43 5.41 1.24
N ARG A 207 12.12 5.68 2.36
CA ARG A 207 13.58 5.47 2.51
C ARG A 207 14.03 4.04 2.22
N TYR A 208 13.13 3.05 2.29
CA TYR A 208 13.42 1.67 1.92
C TYR A 208 13.66 1.49 0.41
N ASP A 209 12.99 2.23 -0.48
CA ASP A 209 13.29 2.16 -1.92
C ASP A 209 14.70 2.68 -2.22
N ALA A 210 15.16 3.70 -1.48
CA ALA A 210 16.53 4.18 -1.56
C ALA A 210 17.53 3.16 -1.00
N LYS A 211 17.22 2.50 0.13
CA LYS A 211 18.04 1.43 0.71
C LYS A 211 18.11 0.21 -0.21
N ARG A 212 16.99 -0.22 -0.78
CA ARG A 212 16.91 -1.30 -1.78
C ARG A 212 17.56 -0.93 -3.10
N HIS A 213 17.42 0.30 -3.57
CA HIS A 213 18.16 0.77 -4.74
C HIS A 213 19.65 0.65 -4.45
N GLN A 214 20.10 1.11 -3.28
CA GLN A 214 21.48 0.96 -2.86
C GLN A 214 21.91 -0.51 -2.77
N GLU A 215 21.13 -1.39 -2.15
CA GLU A 215 21.42 -2.83 -2.03
C GLU A 215 21.44 -3.53 -3.40
N ARG A 216 20.48 -3.26 -4.28
CA ARG A 216 20.47 -3.75 -5.68
C ARG A 216 21.69 -3.27 -6.44
N MET A 217 22.08 -2.01 -6.26
CA MET A 217 23.28 -1.44 -6.87
C MET A 217 24.56 -2.07 -6.32
N VAL A 218 24.60 -2.43 -5.04
CA VAL A 218 25.71 -3.18 -4.41
C VAL A 218 25.77 -4.61 -4.96
N LEU A 219 24.66 -5.37 -4.95
CA LEU A 219 24.59 -6.74 -5.48
C LEU A 219 24.95 -6.80 -6.97
N ALA A 220 24.51 -5.82 -7.76
CA ALA A 220 24.87 -5.73 -9.18
C ALA A 220 26.37 -5.47 -9.38
N ARG A 221 27.00 -4.68 -8.51
CA ARG A 221 28.47 -4.45 -8.53
C ARG A 221 29.23 -5.72 -8.18
N GLU A 222 28.81 -6.45 -7.15
CA GLU A 222 29.44 -7.71 -6.73
C GLU A 222 29.31 -8.80 -7.81
N SER A 223 28.13 -8.97 -8.40
CA SER A 223 27.90 -9.91 -9.50
C SER A 223 28.79 -9.60 -10.72
N ASN A 224 28.90 -8.33 -11.10
CA ASN A 224 29.77 -7.91 -12.20
C ASN A 224 31.27 -8.07 -11.89
N GLY A 225 31.68 -7.84 -10.64
CA GLY A 225 33.04 -8.10 -10.17
C GLY A 225 33.42 -9.58 -10.26
N ASN A 226 32.54 -10.46 -9.78
CA ASN A 226 32.75 -11.92 -9.87
C ASN A 226 32.79 -12.41 -11.32
N LYS A 227 31.89 -11.94 -12.20
CA LYS A 227 31.93 -12.30 -13.64
C LYS A 227 33.26 -11.90 -14.29
N ARG A 228 33.78 -10.69 -14.02
CA ARG A 228 35.08 -10.24 -14.55
C ARG A 228 36.25 -11.11 -14.05
N ASN A 229 36.23 -11.51 -12.79
CA ASN A 229 37.27 -12.37 -12.21
C ASN A 229 37.23 -13.79 -12.80
N THR A 230 36.05 -14.39 -12.95
CA THR A 230 35.89 -15.71 -13.58
C THR A 230 36.33 -15.70 -15.04
N VAL A 231 36.00 -14.66 -15.80
CA VAL A 231 36.46 -14.51 -17.19
C VAL A 231 37.98 -14.39 -17.25
N LYS A 232 38.62 -13.60 -16.37
CA LYS A 232 40.09 -13.51 -16.31
C LYS A 232 40.75 -14.86 -16.02
N ILE A 233 40.22 -15.64 -15.07
CA ILE A 233 40.74 -16.97 -14.73
C ILE A 233 40.61 -17.93 -15.92
N LEU A 234 39.46 -17.95 -16.59
CA LEU A 234 39.24 -18.79 -17.77
C LEU A 234 40.14 -18.38 -18.95
N THR A 235 40.28 -17.08 -19.24
CA THR A 235 41.18 -16.61 -20.31
C THR A 235 42.66 -16.89 -19.99
N SER A 236 43.04 -16.83 -18.71
CA SER A 236 44.42 -17.14 -18.28
C SER A 236 44.70 -18.64 -18.29
N GLY A 237 43.70 -19.49 -18.01
CA GLY A 237 43.81 -20.95 -18.07
C GLY A 237 43.84 -21.50 -19.50
N ILE A 238 43.06 -20.90 -20.42
CA ILE A 238 43.07 -21.28 -21.85
C ILE A 238 44.42 -20.91 -22.51
N LEU A 239 45.04 -19.80 -22.10
CA LEU A 239 46.37 -19.42 -22.60
C LEU A 239 47.48 -20.38 -22.12
N PHE A 240 47.30 -21.02 -20.96
CA PHE A 240 48.26 -22.00 -20.42
C PHE A 240 48.15 -23.39 -21.06
N ILE A 241 46.96 -23.77 -21.54
CA ILE A 241 46.75 -25.09 -22.19
C ILE A 241 47.22 -25.09 -23.65
N LEU A 242 47.20 -23.95 -24.35
CA LEU A 242 47.68 -23.85 -25.74
C LEU A 242 49.21 -23.88 -25.88
N THR A 243 49.97 -23.66 -24.80
CA THR A 243 51.44 -23.76 -24.81
C THR A 243 51.99 -25.18 -24.61
N PHE A 244 51.16 -26.18 -24.28
CA PHE A 244 51.61 -27.56 -24.03
C PHE A 244 51.33 -28.56 -25.16
N LEU A 245 50.84 -28.10 -26.32
CA LEU A 245 50.58 -28.93 -27.51
C LEU A 245 51.68 -28.86 -28.60
N PHE A 246 52.83 -28.22 -28.30
CA PHE A 246 53.97 -28.10 -29.21
C PHE A 246 55.31 -28.47 -28.54
N LEU A 247 55.37 -29.63 -27.90
CA LEU A 247 56.62 -30.30 -27.51
C LEU A 247 56.51 -31.80 -27.74
#